data_AF-A0AAV9PQ88-F1
#
_entry.id   AF-A0AAV9PQ88-F1
#
_cell.length_a   1.000
_cell.length_b   1.000
_cell.length_c   1.000
_cell.angle_alpha   90.00
_cell.angle_beta   90.00
_cell.angle_gamma   90.00
#
_symmetry.space_group_name_H-M   'P 1'
#
loop_
_entity.id
_entity.type
_entity.pdbx_description
1 polymer ?
#
loop_
_entity_poly.entity_id
_entity_poly.type
_entity_poly.pdbx_seq_one_letter_code
_entity_poly.pdbx_strand_id
1 'polypeptide(L)'
;MLPTPSTSHVSYETIYEPAEDSYLFLDTLSSSSETTWLHSRFSSSSQSPAPAPAPFLAELGPGSGVIIAFLTANARTIFGTDILSLGVDVNSHACLATRTTAETALPGENRSGAGGAGSVYLSSLTGDLTTPLRPGQVDILVFNPPYVPTDSVSTFPATQAGRASGGKVTFEESSHLLSLSYAGGTDGMEVTNRLLAQIPDILSQRGVAYVLFCRGNKPEEVKACIRTWATTEEWKWCAERWEQVARGLAGRNWKSSEYGGHEWIEVEWTAETKTGEPCHAI
;
A
#
# COMPACT_ATOMS: atom_id res chain seq x y z
N MET A 1 -13.71 -3.37 15.11
CA MET A 1 -13.16 -3.62 13.76
C MET A 1 -13.80 -2.61 12.83
N LEU A 2 -12.97 -1.93 12.03
CA LEU A 2 -13.44 -0.99 11.01
C LEU A 2 -14.02 -1.78 9.82
N PRO A 3 -15.00 -1.23 9.08
CA PRO A 3 -15.66 -1.95 8.00
C PRO A 3 -14.72 -2.11 6.79
N THR A 4 -14.66 -3.33 6.25
CA THR A 4 -13.98 -3.62 4.98
C THR A 4 -14.80 -3.05 3.81
N PRO A 5 -14.19 -2.30 2.87
CA PRO A 5 -14.86 -1.83 1.66
C PRO A 5 -15.42 -2.96 0.80
N SER A 6 -16.56 -2.70 0.14
CA SER A 6 -17.12 -3.63 -0.82
C SER A 6 -16.36 -3.60 -2.14
N THR A 7 -15.91 -4.77 -2.61
CA THR A 7 -15.29 -4.98 -3.94
C THR A 7 -16.20 -5.82 -4.85
N SER A 8 -17.50 -5.89 -4.58
CA SER A 8 -18.45 -6.72 -5.34
C SER A 8 -18.60 -6.35 -6.82
N HIS A 9 -18.18 -5.15 -7.23
CA HIS A 9 -18.15 -4.70 -8.63
C HIS A 9 -16.89 -5.14 -9.39
N VAL A 10 -15.88 -5.69 -8.70
CA VAL A 10 -14.58 -5.99 -9.29
C VAL A 10 -14.65 -7.28 -10.13
N SER A 11 -14.09 -7.22 -11.33
CA SER A 11 -13.93 -8.41 -12.19
C SER A 11 -12.60 -9.10 -11.90
N TYR A 12 -12.65 -10.18 -11.13
CA TYR A 12 -11.48 -10.95 -10.74
C TYR A 12 -10.85 -11.79 -11.87
N GLU A 13 -11.42 -11.75 -13.08
CA GLU A 13 -10.77 -12.30 -14.27
C GLU A 13 -9.50 -11.51 -14.66
N THR A 14 -9.44 -10.24 -14.27
CA THR A 14 -8.39 -9.30 -14.71
C THR A 14 -7.73 -8.55 -13.56
N ILE A 15 -8.23 -8.71 -12.33
CA ILE A 15 -7.84 -7.93 -11.15
C ILE A 15 -7.70 -8.88 -9.97
N TYR A 16 -6.70 -8.64 -9.13
CA TYR A 16 -6.50 -9.41 -7.90
C TYR A 16 -7.69 -9.32 -6.96
N GLU A 17 -8.19 -10.48 -6.53
CA GLU A 17 -9.22 -10.57 -5.48
C GLU A 17 -8.58 -10.35 -4.10
N PRO A 18 -9.13 -9.48 -3.23
CA PRO A 18 -8.63 -9.34 -1.87
C PRO A 18 -8.50 -10.67 -1.14
N ALA A 19 -7.28 -10.98 -0.72
CA ALA A 19 -6.95 -12.20 0.03
C ALA A 19 -6.32 -11.87 1.39
N GLU A 20 -5.75 -12.88 2.05
CA GLU A 20 -5.16 -12.78 3.39
C GLU A 20 -4.09 -11.68 3.48
N ASP A 21 -3.31 -11.52 2.41
CA ASP A 21 -2.28 -10.49 2.26
C ASP A 21 -2.86 -9.07 2.31
N SER A 22 -4.00 -8.86 1.67
CA SER A 22 -4.74 -7.61 1.64
C SER A 22 -5.31 -7.31 3.01
N TYR A 23 -5.94 -8.31 3.65
CA TYR A 23 -6.52 -8.15 4.98
C TYR A 23 -5.46 -7.95 6.08
N LEU A 24 -4.24 -8.43 5.89
CA LEU A 24 -3.14 -8.16 6.80
C LEU A 24 -2.86 -6.66 6.91
N PHE A 25 -2.82 -5.91 5.80
CA PHE A 25 -2.69 -4.44 5.84
C PHE A 25 -3.81 -3.78 6.64
N LEU A 26 -5.06 -4.23 6.46
CA LEU A 26 -6.21 -3.67 7.17
C LEU A 26 -6.07 -3.90 8.68
N ASP A 27 -5.67 -5.12 9.08
CA ASP A 27 -5.48 -5.48 10.48
C ASP A 27 -4.29 -4.74 11.12
N THR A 28 -3.16 -4.62 10.40
CA THR A 28 -1.95 -3.92 10.86
C THR A 28 -2.21 -2.43 11.04
N LEU A 29 -2.67 -1.75 9.98
CA LEU A 29 -2.87 -0.30 9.98
C LEU A 29 -4.04 0.15 10.87
N SER A 30 -4.96 -0.74 11.24
CA SER A 30 -6.03 -0.44 12.19
C SER A 30 -5.77 -0.91 13.62
N SER A 31 -4.59 -1.47 13.89
CA SER A 31 -4.21 -1.92 15.22
C SER A 31 -3.96 -0.75 16.17
N SER A 32 -4.16 -0.97 17.48
CA SER A 32 -4.02 0.10 18.47
C SER A 32 -2.60 0.68 18.56
N SER A 33 -1.56 -0.15 18.41
CA SER A 33 -0.17 0.31 18.43
C SER A 33 0.14 1.14 17.19
N GLU A 34 -0.26 0.68 16.01
CA GLU A 34 0.03 1.35 14.74
C GLU A 34 -0.70 2.68 14.64
N THR A 35 -1.99 2.69 14.95
CA THR A 35 -2.77 3.93 14.99
C THR A 35 -2.22 4.93 16.00
N THR A 36 -1.72 4.49 17.16
CA THR A 36 -1.07 5.40 18.12
C THR A 36 0.19 6.04 17.54
N TRP A 37 1.02 5.26 16.85
CA TRP A 37 2.23 5.75 16.21
C TRP A 37 1.90 6.73 15.06
N LEU A 38 0.99 6.34 14.17
CA LEU A 38 0.54 7.17 13.05
C LEU A 38 -0.10 8.48 13.50
N HIS A 39 -0.87 8.47 14.60
CA HIS A 39 -1.40 9.68 15.19
C HIS A 39 -0.27 10.59 15.64
N SER A 40 0.74 10.08 16.35
CA SER A 40 1.88 10.89 16.80
C SER A 40 2.66 11.47 15.60
N ARG A 41 2.88 10.66 14.57
CA ARG A 41 3.58 11.05 13.34
C ARG A 41 2.84 12.12 12.54
N PHE A 42 1.51 12.00 12.44
CA PHE A 42 0.70 12.85 11.56
C PHE A 42 -0.07 13.97 12.26
N SER A 43 -0.09 14.00 13.59
CA SER A 43 -0.71 15.07 14.38
C SER A 43 -0.07 16.43 14.14
N SER A 44 -0.90 17.47 14.17
CA SER A 44 -0.42 18.85 14.11
C SER A 44 0.39 19.18 15.38
N SER A 45 1.64 19.59 15.22
CA SER A 45 2.45 20.08 16.33
C SER A 45 1.77 21.29 16.98
N SER A 46 1.62 21.24 18.31
CA SER A 46 1.01 22.29 19.14
C SER A 46 1.77 23.63 19.11
N GLN A 47 2.90 23.71 18.39
CA GLN A 47 3.74 24.90 18.27
C GLN A 47 3.43 25.76 17.03
N SER A 48 2.62 25.28 16.08
CA SER A 48 2.21 26.05 14.89
C SER A 48 0.73 26.44 14.95
N PRO A 49 0.37 27.72 14.77
CA PRO A 49 -1.02 28.15 14.69
C PRO A 49 -1.72 27.75 13.38
N ALA A 50 -0.97 27.27 12.38
CA ALA A 50 -1.53 26.74 11.14
C ALA A 50 -1.72 25.22 11.23
N PRO A 51 -2.87 24.67 10.79
CA PRO A 51 -3.08 23.23 10.73
C PRO A 51 -2.01 22.59 9.84
N ALA A 52 -1.45 21.45 10.29
CA ALA A 52 -0.52 20.69 9.47
C ALA A 52 -1.21 20.25 8.16
N PRO A 53 -0.51 20.24 7.02
CA PRO A 53 -1.08 19.76 5.78
C PRO A 53 -1.49 18.29 5.93
N ALA A 54 -2.63 17.95 5.29
CA ALA A 54 -3.12 16.58 5.23
C ALA A 54 -2.05 15.66 4.61
N PRO A 55 -1.74 14.50 5.22
CA PRO A 55 -0.78 13.56 4.67
C PRO A 55 -1.19 13.08 3.26
N PHE A 56 -0.23 12.98 2.35
CA PHE A 56 -0.43 12.37 1.04
C PHE A 56 -0.12 10.87 1.08
N LEU A 57 -1.15 10.05 0.88
CA LEU A 57 -1.07 8.60 0.78
C LEU A 57 -1.02 8.17 -0.69
N ALA A 58 -0.03 7.36 -1.05
CA ALA A 58 0.05 6.68 -2.32
C ALA A 58 0.02 5.16 -2.13
N GLU A 59 -0.97 4.49 -2.72
CA GLU A 59 -0.95 3.03 -2.85
C GLU A 59 -0.41 2.64 -4.24
N LEU A 60 0.65 1.85 -4.27
CA LEU A 60 1.18 1.25 -5.48
C LEU A 60 0.50 -0.11 -5.68
N GLY A 61 0.08 -0.43 -6.91
CA GLY A 61 -0.64 -1.66 -7.22
C GLY A 61 -1.94 -1.87 -6.42
N PRO A 62 -2.85 -0.90 -6.34
CA PRO A 62 -4.07 -1.01 -5.52
C PRO A 62 -5.00 -2.16 -5.92
N GLY A 63 -4.92 -2.68 -7.15
CA GLY A 63 -5.73 -3.81 -7.59
C GLY A 63 -7.23 -3.54 -7.48
N SER A 64 -7.89 -4.22 -6.55
CA SER A 64 -9.31 -4.01 -6.24
C SER A 64 -9.59 -2.66 -5.55
N GLY A 65 -8.56 -2.02 -4.98
CA GLY A 65 -8.65 -0.78 -4.21
C GLY A 65 -9.11 -0.95 -2.76
N VAL A 66 -9.16 -2.18 -2.25
CA VAL A 66 -9.67 -2.46 -0.90
C VAL A 66 -8.85 -1.76 0.19
N ILE A 67 -7.52 -1.69 0.04
CA ILE A 67 -6.63 -1.10 1.04
C ILE A 67 -6.75 0.43 1.02
N ILE A 68 -6.50 1.11 -0.11
CA ILE A 68 -6.65 2.57 -0.19
C ILE A 68 -8.06 3.03 0.17
N ALA A 69 -9.11 2.30 -0.22
CA ALA A 69 -10.48 2.64 0.15
C ALA A 69 -10.70 2.53 1.67
N PHE A 70 -10.16 1.48 2.31
CA PHE A 70 -10.23 1.30 3.76
C PHE A 70 -9.49 2.41 4.50
N LEU A 71 -8.26 2.72 4.09
CA LEU A 71 -7.43 3.75 4.72
C LEU A 71 -8.04 5.13 4.56
N THR A 72 -8.56 5.45 3.37
CA THR A 72 -9.19 6.76 3.10
C THR A 72 -10.51 6.91 3.86
N ALA A 73 -11.37 5.88 3.88
CA ALA A 73 -12.66 5.94 4.57
C ALA A 73 -12.51 6.03 6.11
N ASN A 74 -11.43 5.48 6.67
CA ASN A 74 -11.19 5.42 8.10
C ASN A 74 -10.03 6.30 8.58
N ALA A 75 -9.60 7.27 7.77
CA ALA A 75 -8.35 8.02 7.98
C ALA A 75 -8.25 8.69 9.35
N ARG A 76 -9.34 9.30 9.86
CA ARG A 76 -9.30 9.92 11.20
C ARG A 76 -9.06 8.92 12.32
N THR A 77 -9.58 7.70 12.19
CA THR A 77 -9.32 6.64 13.17
C THR A 77 -7.89 6.13 13.04
N ILE A 78 -7.39 5.99 11.82
CA ILE A 78 -6.09 5.36 11.54
C ILE A 78 -4.92 6.34 11.75
N PHE A 79 -5.01 7.53 11.16
CA PHE A 79 -3.95 8.54 11.13
C PHE A 79 -4.20 9.72 12.08
N GLY A 80 -5.38 9.82 12.70
CA GLY A 80 -5.74 10.95 13.58
C GLY A 80 -6.10 12.22 12.81
N THR A 81 -6.02 12.19 11.48
CA THR A 81 -6.25 13.32 10.58
C THR A 81 -6.89 12.85 9.28
N ASP A 82 -7.44 13.79 8.52
CA ASP A 82 -7.81 13.53 7.12
C ASP A 82 -6.56 13.40 6.24
N ILE A 83 -6.67 12.64 5.15
CA ILE A 83 -5.62 12.41 4.17
C ILE A 83 -6.05 12.76 2.74
N LEU A 84 -5.08 12.93 1.86
CA LEU A 84 -5.24 12.87 0.41
C LEU A 84 -4.72 11.52 -0.07
N SER A 85 -5.48 10.75 -0.85
CA SER A 85 -5.04 9.43 -1.32
C SER A 85 -5.05 9.30 -2.84
N LEU A 86 -4.08 8.57 -3.39
CA LEU A 86 -3.97 8.30 -4.83
C LEU A 86 -3.43 6.88 -5.07
N GLY A 87 -4.03 6.17 -6.02
CA GLY A 87 -3.55 4.86 -6.46
C GLY A 87 -2.65 4.96 -7.70
N VAL A 88 -1.63 4.13 -7.82
CA VAL A 88 -0.88 3.92 -9.07
C VAL A 88 -0.88 2.44 -9.40
N ASP A 89 -1.51 2.05 -10.51
CA ASP A 89 -1.52 0.66 -10.98
C ASP A 89 -1.06 0.58 -12.43
N VAL A 90 -0.40 -0.52 -12.78
CA VAL A 90 -0.01 -0.79 -14.17
C VAL A 90 -1.19 -1.30 -14.99
N ASN A 91 -2.21 -1.83 -14.33
CA ASN A 91 -3.44 -2.34 -14.92
C ASN A 91 -4.55 -1.27 -14.89
N SER A 92 -4.95 -0.79 -16.07
CA SER A 92 -6.01 0.22 -16.22
C SER A 92 -7.37 -0.25 -15.66
N HIS A 93 -7.67 -1.55 -15.71
CA HIS A 93 -8.88 -2.13 -15.11
C HIS A 93 -8.84 -2.03 -13.58
N ALA A 94 -7.68 -2.25 -12.96
CA ALA A 94 -7.48 -2.07 -11.53
C ALA A 94 -7.65 -0.60 -11.12
N CYS A 95 -7.13 0.36 -11.90
CA CYS A 95 -7.38 1.79 -11.64
C CYS A 95 -8.87 2.14 -11.63
N LEU A 96 -9.65 1.59 -12.58
CA LEU A 96 -11.10 1.82 -12.66
C LEU A 96 -11.83 1.18 -11.47
N ALA A 97 -11.50 -0.07 -11.15
CA ALA A 97 -12.06 -0.78 -10.00
C ALA A 97 -11.77 -0.05 -8.69
N THR A 98 -10.52 0.37 -8.49
CA THR A 98 -10.07 1.12 -7.30
C THR A 98 -10.86 2.41 -7.12
N ARG A 99 -11.10 3.17 -8.21
CA ARG A 99 -11.97 4.35 -8.16
C ARG A 99 -13.36 4.02 -7.63
N THR A 100 -14.03 3.02 -8.21
CA THR A 100 -15.37 2.63 -7.77
C THR A 100 -15.38 2.14 -6.32
N THR A 101 -14.36 1.39 -5.89
CA THR A 101 -14.21 0.93 -4.50
C THR A 101 -14.08 2.10 -3.53
N ALA A 102 -13.17 3.04 -3.82
CA ALA A 102 -12.93 4.21 -2.98
C ALA A 102 -14.15 5.15 -2.93
N GLU A 103 -14.76 5.46 -4.06
CA GLU A 103 -15.97 6.30 -4.13
C GLU A 103 -17.15 5.68 -3.35
N THR A 104 -17.31 4.37 -3.43
CA THR A 104 -18.39 3.65 -2.72
C THR A 104 -18.14 3.61 -1.21
N ALA A 105 -16.88 3.43 -0.80
CA ALA A 105 -16.48 3.40 0.60
C ALA A 105 -16.59 4.77 1.29
N LEU A 106 -16.39 5.87 0.55
CA LEU A 106 -16.46 7.20 1.11
C LEU A 106 -17.91 7.65 1.38
N PRO A 107 -18.17 8.31 2.53
CA PRO A 107 -19.46 8.92 2.84
C PRO A 107 -19.89 9.92 1.77
N GLY A 108 -21.20 10.05 1.51
CA GLY A 108 -21.75 10.88 0.45
C GLY A 108 -21.31 12.36 0.47
N GLU A 109 -21.03 12.92 1.66
CA GLU A 109 -20.55 14.30 1.82
C GLU A 109 -19.11 14.49 1.30
N ASN A 110 -18.27 13.46 1.35
CA ASN A 110 -16.88 13.50 0.87
C ASN A 110 -16.74 13.28 -0.66
N ARG A 111 -17.84 12.90 -1.35
CA ARG A 111 -17.83 12.60 -2.79
C ARG A 111 -17.84 13.85 -3.68
N SER A 112 -18.22 15.01 -3.15
CA SER A 112 -18.57 16.17 -3.97
C SER A 112 -17.46 17.23 -4.05
N GLY A 113 -16.37 17.09 -3.28
CA GLY A 113 -15.27 18.09 -3.20
C GLY A 113 -15.71 19.49 -2.74
N ALA A 114 -17.00 19.67 -2.45
CA ALA A 114 -17.66 20.94 -2.22
C ALA A 114 -18.23 20.95 -0.80
N GLY A 115 -17.37 21.30 0.17
CA GLY A 115 -17.78 21.73 1.50
C GLY A 115 -17.92 20.63 2.56
N GLY A 116 -16.79 20.21 3.13
CA GLY A 116 -16.76 19.40 4.35
C GLY A 116 -15.36 18.85 4.65
N ALA A 117 -14.91 18.97 5.89
CA ALA A 117 -13.64 18.41 6.35
C ALA A 117 -13.69 16.88 6.27
N GLY A 118 -12.84 16.27 5.45
CA GLY A 118 -12.83 14.82 5.24
C GLY A 118 -11.67 14.40 4.35
N SER A 119 -11.35 13.11 4.38
CA SER A 119 -10.33 12.53 3.50
C SER A 119 -10.81 12.49 2.06
N VAL A 120 -9.89 12.73 1.13
CA VAL A 120 -10.17 12.83 -0.30
C VAL A 120 -9.39 11.76 -1.04
N TYR A 121 -10.12 10.90 -1.76
CA TYR A 121 -9.52 10.06 -2.80
C TYR A 121 -9.42 10.87 -4.09
N LEU A 122 -8.18 11.12 -4.55
CA LEU A 122 -7.90 11.98 -5.69
C LEU A 122 -8.19 11.28 -7.02
N SER A 123 -7.55 10.13 -7.25
CA SER A 123 -7.70 9.32 -8.46
C SER A 123 -6.88 8.01 -8.35
N SER A 124 -6.98 7.19 -9.39
CA SER A 124 -5.96 6.18 -9.73
C SER A 124 -5.31 6.54 -11.05
N LEU A 125 -3.99 6.42 -11.12
CA LEU A 125 -3.18 6.65 -12.31
C LEU A 125 -2.72 5.31 -12.89
N THR A 126 -2.82 5.16 -14.21
CA THR A 126 -2.15 4.05 -14.89
C THR A 126 -0.67 4.39 -15.05
N GLY A 127 0.20 3.69 -14.34
CA GLY A 127 1.63 4.02 -14.30
C GLY A 127 2.47 2.95 -13.62
N ASP A 128 3.79 3.06 -13.78
CA ASP A 128 4.77 2.12 -13.25
C ASP A 128 5.39 2.65 -11.94
N LEU A 129 5.08 1.98 -10.82
CA LEU A 129 5.55 2.33 -9.47
C LEU A 129 5.41 3.83 -9.18
N THR A 130 6.50 4.49 -8.79
CA THR A 130 6.47 5.91 -8.40
C THR A 130 6.67 6.87 -9.57
N THR A 131 6.82 6.37 -10.80
CA THR A 131 7.08 7.19 -12.00
C THR A 131 6.13 8.39 -12.20
N PRO A 132 4.81 8.27 -11.97
CA PRO A 132 3.90 9.42 -12.16
C PRO A 132 3.87 10.36 -10.94
N LEU A 133 4.59 10.04 -9.86
CA LEU A 133 4.57 10.79 -8.61
C LEU A 133 5.74 11.76 -8.55
N ARG A 134 5.54 12.88 -7.84
CA ARG A 134 6.58 13.88 -7.64
C ARG A 134 7.51 13.44 -6.49
N PRO A 135 8.84 13.50 -6.65
CA PRO A 135 9.81 13.19 -5.60
C PRO A 135 9.58 14.00 -4.31
N GLY A 136 9.82 13.37 -3.16
CA GLY A 136 9.74 13.99 -1.84
C GLY A 136 8.35 14.43 -1.41
N GLN A 137 7.27 13.82 -1.93
CA GLN A 137 5.88 14.24 -1.64
C GLN A 137 5.05 13.17 -0.95
N VAL A 138 5.43 11.89 -0.99
CA VAL A 138 4.61 10.82 -0.43
C VAL A 138 4.83 10.72 1.07
N ASP A 139 3.80 10.99 1.86
CA ASP A 139 3.86 10.87 3.32
C ASP A 139 3.57 9.43 3.78
N ILE A 140 2.70 8.71 3.08
CA ILE A 140 2.34 7.32 3.38
C ILE A 140 2.39 6.54 2.07
N LEU A 141 3.35 5.63 1.92
CA LEU A 141 3.41 4.73 0.77
C LEU A 141 2.91 3.35 1.19
N VAL A 142 1.97 2.76 0.45
CA VAL A 142 1.52 1.40 0.69
C VAL A 142 1.78 0.56 -0.56
N PHE A 143 2.35 -0.62 -0.39
CA PHE A 143 2.57 -1.54 -1.50
C PHE A 143 2.38 -2.99 -1.08
N ASN A 144 1.37 -3.64 -1.66
CA ASN A 144 1.30 -5.09 -1.72
C ASN A 144 1.94 -5.56 -3.04
N PRO A 145 3.25 -5.86 -3.09
CA PRO A 145 3.94 -6.18 -4.33
C PRO A 145 3.46 -7.49 -4.95
N PRO A 146 3.69 -7.70 -6.26
CA PRO A 146 3.73 -9.04 -6.82
C PRO A 146 4.95 -9.77 -6.23
N TYR A 147 4.75 -10.60 -5.20
CA TYR A 147 5.82 -11.23 -4.41
C TYR A 147 6.08 -12.70 -4.79
N VAL A 148 5.35 -13.27 -5.75
CA VAL A 148 5.47 -14.70 -6.11
C VAL A 148 6.67 -14.89 -7.04
N PRO A 149 7.60 -15.81 -6.74
CA PRO A 149 8.71 -16.11 -7.64
C PRO A 149 8.25 -16.62 -9.00
N THR A 150 8.75 -16.00 -10.07
CA THR A 150 8.49 -16.39 -11.46
C THR A 150 9.77 -16.28 -12.29
N ASP A 151 9.84 -16.95 -13.45
CA ASP A 151 11.02 -16.91 -14.33
C ASP A 151 11.33 -15.49 -14.85
N SER A 152 10.31 -14.64 -14.96
CA SER A 152 10.43 -13.24 -15.33
C SER A 152 9.24 -12.45 -14.79
N VAL A 153 9.41 -11.14 -14.63
CA VAL A 153 8.28 -10.21 -14.47
C VAL A 153 7.56 -10.06 -15.80
N SER A 154 6.23 -10.13 -15.78
CA SER A 154 5.40 -9.86 -16.96
C SER A 154 5.68 -8.47 -17.50
N THR A 155 6.08 -8.37 -18.77
CA THR A 155 6.33 -7.09 -19.44
C THR A 155 5.02 -6.36 -19.66
N PHE A 156 5.01 -5.04 -19.48
CA PHE A 156 3.83 -4.23 -19.79
C PHE A 156 3.37 -4.46 -21.24
N PRO A 157 2.07 -4.67 -21.48
CA PRO A 157 1.59 -4.76 -22.85
C PRO A 157 1.85 -3.41 -23.52
N ALA A 158 2.72 -3.38 -24.52
CA ALA A 158 3.23 -2.18 -25.18
C ALA A 158 2.12 -1.32 -25.85
N THR A 159 0.87 -1.78 -25.87
CA THR A 159 -0.25 -1.14 -26.56
C THR A 159 -1.58 -1.40 -25.86
N GLN A 160 -1.92 -0.61 -24.84
CA GLN A 160 -3.32 -0.28 -24.54
C GLN A 160 -3.71 1.14 -25.00
N ALA A 161 -2.75 1.95 -25.45
CA ALA A 161 -2.99 3.24 -26.09
C ALA A 161 -3.62 3.05 -27.48
N GLY A 162 -4.94 2.81 -27.54
CA GLY A 162 -5.69 2.81 -28.80
C GLY A 162 -6.83 1.79 -28.93
N ARG A 163 -7.08 0.92 -27.95
CA ARG A 163 -8.27 0.06 -27.99
C ARG A 163 -9.46 0.80 -27.40
N ALA A 164 -10.45 1.09 -28.25
CA ALA A 164 -11.73 1.64 -27.84
C ALA A 164 -12.37 0.73 -26.77
N SER A 165 -12.88 1.33 -25.70
CA SER A 165 -13.64 0.62 -24.68
C SER A 165 -14.86 -0.05 -25.33
N GLY A 166 -14.87 -1.38 -25.39
CA GLY A 166 -15.98 -2.13 -25.99
C GLY A 166 -15.67 -3.53 -26.50
N GLY A 167 -14.39 -3.88 -26.71
CA GLY A 167 -14.00 -5.26 -27.01
C GLY A 167 -13.95 -6.13 -25.76
N LYS A 168 -14.47 -7.36 -25.83
CA LYS A 168 -14.29 -8.36 -24.75
C LYS A 168 -12.79 -8.66 -24.60
N VAL A 169 -12.26 -8.54 -23.39
CA VAL A 169 -10.87 -8.92 -23.07
C VAL A 169 -10.69 -10.40 -23.43
N THR A 170 -9.64 -10.71 -24.18
CA THR A 170 -9.34 -12.11 -24.53
C THR A 170 -8.83 -12.86 -23.30
N PHE A 171 -8.95 -14.19 -23.29
CA PHE A 171 -8.44 -15.00 -22.18
C PHE A 171 -6.94 -14.78 -21.93
N GLU A 172 -6.15 -14.65 -23.00
CA GLU A 172 -4.71 -14.37 -22.92
C GLU A 172 -4.43 -13.01 -22.28
N GLU A 173 -5.19 -11.98 -22.66
CA GLU A 173 -5.08 -10.65 -22.06
C GLU A 173 -5.50 -10.65 -20.59
N SER A 174 -6.59 -11.35 -20.24
CA SER A 174 -7.03 -11.46 -18.84
C SER A 174 -5.98 -12.16 -17.98
N SER A 175 -5.43 -13.28 -18.48
CA SER A 175 -4.36 -14.01 -17.80
C SER A 175 -3.10 -13.16 -17.63
N HIS A 176 -2.73 -12.40 -18.65
CA HIS A 176 -1.60 -11.48 -18.58
C HIS A 176 -1.83 -10.35 -17.57
N LEU A 177 -3.00 -9.71 -17.59
CA LEU A 177 -3.34 -8.64 -16.64
C LEU A 177 -3.34 -9.15 -15.19
N LEU A 178 -3.87 -10.35 -14.95
CA LEU A 178 -3.85 -10.96 -13.64
C LEU A 178 -2.42 -11.32 -13.21
N SER A 179 -1.55 -11.75 -14.14
CA SER A 179 -0.15 -12.04 -13.81
C SER A 179 0.62 -10.84 -13.26
N LEU A 180 0.24 -9.61 -13.64
CA LEU A 180 0.85 -8.38 -13.14
C LEU A 180 0.67 -8.20 -11.62
N SER A 181 -0.34 -8.84 -11.01
CA SER A 181 -0.61 -8.71 -9.58
C SER A 181 0.18 -9.67 -8.70
N TYR A 182 0.78 -10.73 -9.26
CA TYR A 182 1.50 -11.73 -8.45
C TYR A 182 2.92 -12.03 -8.94
N ALA A 183 3.22 -11.91 -10.23
CA ALA A 183 4.50 -12.31 -10.82
C ALA A 183 5.65 -11.36 -10.44
N GLY A 184 6.43 -11.75 -9.43
CA GLY A 184 7.50 -10.94 -8.84
C GLY A 184 8.89 -11.16 -9.44
N GLY A 185 9.03 -12.07 -10.41
CA GLY A 185 10.31 -12.42 -11.01
C GLY A 185 11.21 -13.21 -10.04
N THR A 186 12.52 -13.07 -10.21
CA THR A 186 13.55 -13.77 -9.42
C THR A 186 13.35 -13.51 -7.93
N ASP A 187 13.25 -14.60 -7.14
CA ASP A 187 12.94 -14.58 -5.70
C ASP A 187 11.65 -13.81 -5.32
N GLY A 188 10.80 -13.49 -6.31
CA GLY A 188 9.62 -12.63 -6.13
C GLY A 188 9.96 -11.18 -5.80
N MET A 189 11.16 -10.72 -6.15
CA MET A 189 11.73 -9.46 -5.65
C MET A 189 12.10 -8.45 -6.73
N GLU A 190 11.92 -8.75 -8.02
CA GLU A 190 12.34 -7.82 -9.08
C GLU A 190 11.57 -6.49 -9.04
N VAL A 191 10.24 -6.55 -8.86
CA VAL A 191 9.41 -5.33 -8.74
C VAL A 191 9.68 -4.64 -7.40
N THR A 192 9.74 -5.40 -6.32
CA THR A 192 10.01 -4.87 -4.97
C THR A 192 11.35 -4.14 -4.92
N ASN A 193 12.43 -4.74 -5.43
CA ASN A 193 13.76 -4.12 -5.48
C ASN A 193 13.76 -2.79 -6.25
N ARG A 194 12.97 -2.69 -7.33
CA ARG A 194 12.80 -1.42 -8.06
C ARG A 194 12.12 -0.36 -7.21
N LEU A 195 11.10 -0.73 -6.43
CA LEU A 195 10.52 0.20 -5.45
C LEU A 195 11.54 0.58 -4.38
N LEU A 196 12.27 -0.38 -3.82
CA LEU A 196 13.24 -0.12 -2.74
C LEU A 196 14.28 0.92 -3.16
N ALA A 197 14.72 0.87 -4.41
CA ALA A 197 15.63 1.87 -4.98
C ALA A 197 15.00 3.27 -5.14
N GLN A 198 13.67 3.38 -5.23
CA GLN A 198 12.93 4.64 -5.39
C GLN A 198 12.49 5.26 -4.06
N ILE A 199 12.37 4.47 -2.98
CA ILE A 199 11.90 4.92 -1.65
C ILE A 199 12.66 6.17 -1.15
N PRO A 200 14.01 6.24 -1.21
CA PRO A 200 14.74 7.41 -0.74
C PRO A 200 14.39 8.72 -1.44
N ASP A 201 13.96 8.67 -2.69
CA ASP A 201 13.66 9.85 -3.51
C ASP A 201 12.18 10.25 -3.43
N ILE A 202 11.28 9.31 -3.16
CA ILE A 202 9.84 9.55 -3.26
C ILE A 202 9.20 10.00 -1.94
N LEU A 203 9.67 9.47 -0.81
CA LEU A 203 9.09 9.77 0.49
C LEU A 203 9.37 11.22 0.90
N SER A 204 8.38 11.86 1.51
CA SER A 204 8.55 13.15 2.15
C SER A 204 9.43 13.03 3.40
N GLN A 205 9.81 14.17 4.00
CA GLN A 205 10.59 14.16 5.25
C GLN A 205 9.87 13.48 6.42
N ARG A 206 8.54 13.48 6.42
CA ARG A 206 7.72 12.78 7.43
C ARG A 206 7.24 11.42 6.94
N GLY A 207 7.74 10.97 5.80
CA GLY A 207 7.29 9.78 5.09
C GLY A 207 7.43 8.49 5.88
N VAL A 208 6.47 7.61 5.69
CA VAL A 208 6.48 6.19 6.06
C VAL A 208 6.09 5.38 4.82
N ALA A 209 6.65 4.18 4.66
CA ALA A 209 6.14 3.21 3.70
C ALA A 209 5.64 1.97 4.45
N TYR A 210 4.80 1.17 3.81
CA TYR A 210 4.33 -0.15 4.26
C TYR A 210 4.44 -1.09 3.06
N VAL A 211 5.30 -2.09 3.14
CA VAL A 211 5.55 -3.03 2.03
C VAL A 211 5.41 -4.45 2.55
N LEU A 212 4.58 -5.23 1.86
CA LEU A 212 4.41 -6.63 2.21
C LEU A 212 5.53 -7.49 1.64
N PHE A 213 6.02 -8.44 2.45
CA PHE A 213 6.94 -9.49 2.05
C PHE A 213 6.36 -10.86 2.41
N CYS A 214 6.63 -11.88 1.59
CA CYS A 214 6.52 -13.25 2.04
C CYS A 214 7.87 -13.74 2.58
N ARG A 215 7.88 -14.85 3.32
CA ARG A 215 9.13 -15.47 3.80
C ARG A 215 10.16 -15.72 2.69
N GLY A 216 9.71 -16.06 1.48
CA GLY A 216 10.57 -16.29 0.32
C GLY A 216 11.34 -15.05 -0.13
N ASN A 217 10.84 -13.85 0.16
CA ASN A 217 11.48 -12.59 -0.21
C ASN A 217 12.62 -12.17 0.75
N LYS A 218 12.95 -13.00 1.75
CA LYS A 218 14.06 -12.79 2.70
C LYS A 218 14.02 -11.41 3.39
N PRO A 219 12.92 -11.05 4.09
CA PRO A 219 12.73 -9.71 4.65
C PRO A 219 13.81 -9.26 5.63
N GLU A 220 14.50 -10.17 6.33
CA GLU A 220 15.63 -9.81 7.19
C GLU A 220 16.86 -9.31 6.40
N GLU A 221 17.10 -9.86 5.21
CA GLU A 221 18.15 -9.39 4.31
C GLU A 221 17.77 -8.02 3.72
N VAL A 222 16.50 -7.83 3.38
CA VAL A 222 15.94 -6.54 2.95
C VAL A 222 16.14 -5.48 4.04
N LYS A 223 15.75 -5.77 5.28
CA LYS A 223 15.98 -4.90 6.46
C LYS A 223 17.46 -4.56 6.66
N ALA A 224 18.35 -5.55 6.53
CA ALA A 224 19.78 -5.32 6.65
C ALA A 224 20.28 -4.37 5.55
N CYS A 225 19.82 -4.54 4.30
CA CYS A 225 20.15 -3.67 3.18
C CYS A 225 19.70 -2.22 3.42
N ILE A 226 18.46 -2.01 3.88
CA ILE A 226 17.89 -0.67 4.13
C ILE A 226 18.69 0.10 5.18
N ARG A 227 19.14 -0.60 6.23
CA ARG A 227 19.96 0.02 7.28
C ARG A 227 21.33 0.51 6.77
N THR A 228 21.74 0.10 5.58
CA THR A 228 22.96 0.59 4.91
C THR A 228 22.72 1.77 3.97
N TRP A 229 21.47 2.18 3.76
CA TRP A 229 21.15 3.34 2.93
C TRP A 229 21.77 4.62 3.49
N ALA A 230 22.00 5.59 2.60
CA ALA A 230 22.60 6.86 2.97
C ALA A 230 21.78 7.55 4.08
N THR A 231 22.47 7.93 5.15
CA THR A 231 21.91 8.67 6.27
C THR A 231 22.39 10.12 6.21
N THR A 232 21.64 11.03 6.81
CA THR A 232 22.07 12.43 6.96
C THR A 232 22.42 12.71 8.42
N GLU A 233 22.84 13.93 8.73
CA GLU A 233 23.02 14.35 10.12
C GLU A 233 21.71 14.31 10.89
N GLU A 234 20.60 14.54 10.20
CA GLU A 234 19.26 14.60 10.78
C GLU A 234 18.54 13.24 10.72
N TRP A 235 18.71 12.48 9.63
CA TRP A 235 17.85 11.32 9.33
C TRP A 235 18.60 9.98 9.26
N LYS A 236 17.97 8.91 9.79
CA LYS A 236 18.35 7.50 9.56
C LYS A 236 17.15 6.69 9.07
N TRP A 237 17.45 5.62 8.32
CA TRP A 237 16.45 4.65 7.87
C TRP A 237 16.22 3.57 8.91
N CYS A 238 14.95 3.33 9.25
CA CYS A 238 14.51 2.25 10.10
C CYS A 238 13.64 1.26 9.31
N ALA A 239 13.80 -0.02 9.63
CA ALA A 239 13.04 -1.12 9.04
C ALA A 239 12.81 -2.18 10.12
N GLU A 240 11.55 -2.41 10.48
CA GLU A 240 11.16 -3.43 11.46
C GLU A 240 10.17 -4.42 10.85
N ARG A 241 9.74 -5.36 11.68
CA ARG A 241 8.72 -6.35 11.32
C ARG A 241 7.54 -6.14 12.25
N TRP A 242 6.35 -6.15 11.69
CA TRP A 242 5.14 -6.21 12.49
C TRP A 242 4.96 -7.60 13.14
N GLU A 243 5.33 -7.75 14.43
CA GLU A 243 5.33 -9.06 15.12
C GLU A 243 4.02 -9.41 15.86
N GLN A 244 3.04 -8.50 16.00
CA GLN A 244 1.94 -8.70 16.97
C GLN A 244 0.65 -9.34 16.44
N VAL A 245 0.39 -9.39 15.12
CA VAL A 245 -0.88 -9.97 14.60
C VAL A 245 -0.82 -11.49 14.36
N ALA A 246 0.37 -12.08 14.15
CA ALA A 246 0.49 -13.52 13.92
C ALA A 246 0.03 -14.40 15.11
N ARG A 247 0.00 -13.86 16.34
CA ARG A 247 -0.49 -14.59 17.52
C ARG A 247 -2.00 -14.46 17.76
N GLY A 248 -2.65 -13.43 17.22
CA GLY A 248 -4.10 -13.20 17.37
C GLY A 248 -4.98 -14.00 16.41
N LEU A 249 -4.41 -14.45 15.28
CA LEU A 249 -5.11 -15.28 14.29
C LEU A 249 -5.27 -16.75 14.72
N ALA A 250 -4.54 -17.20 15.75
CA ALA A 250 -4.66 -18.55 16.31
C ALA A 250 -5.99 -18.81 17.06
N GLY A 251 -6.80 -17.77 17.30
CA GLY A 251 -8.10 -17.85 17.99
C GLY A 251 -9.31 -18.06 17.07
N ARG A 252 -9.14 -17.91 15.75
CA ARG A 252 -10.14 -18.43 14.79
C ARG A 252 -9.77 -19.90 14.59
N ASN A 253 -10.73 -20.81 14.72
CA ASN A 253 -10.54 -22.24 14.42
C ASN A 253 -10.22 -22.42 12.92
N TRP A 254 -9.01 -22.05 12.50
CA TRP A 254 -8.42 -22.50 11.26
C TRP A 254 -7.66 -23.77 11.62
N LYS A 255 -8.30 -24.92 11.40
CA LYS A 255 -7.55 -26.17 11.38
C LYS A 255 -6.43 -25.96 10.39
N SER A 256 -5.20 -26.15 10.84
CA SER A 256 -4.04 -26.39 9.99
C SER A 256 -4.26 -27.70 9.21
N SER A 257 -5.24 -27.72 8.30
CA SER A 257 -5.38 -28.79 7.32
C SER A 257 -4.65 -28.33 6.08
N GLU A 258 -3.39 -28.75 5.99
CA GLU A 258 -2.71 -29.15 4.77
C GLU A 258 -3.22 -28.49 3.49
N TYR A 259 -2.71 -27.32 3.12
CA TYR A 259 -2.39 -26.92 1.73
C TYR A 259 -1.57 -25.61 1.78
N GLY A 260 -0.29 -25.68 1.38
CA GLY A 260 0.55 -24.51 0.99
C GLY A 260 1.12 -23.66 2.13
N GLY A 261 2.21 -24.10 2.76
CA GLY A 261 2.90 -23.37 3.84
C GLY A 261 3.57 -22.05 3.42
N HIS A 262 2.80 -20.96 3.37
CA HIS A 262 3.31 -19.60 3.22
C HIS A 262 3.11 -18.79 4.51
N GLU A 263 4.20 -18.18 4.99
CA GLU A 263 4.27 -17.32 6.18
C GLU A 263 4.48 -15.88 5.67
N TRP A 264 3.54 -14.98 6.01
CA TRP A 264 3.50 -13.59 5.55
C TRP A 264 4.20 -12.65 6.54
N ILE A 265 4.94 -11.67 6.04
CA ILE A 265 5.76 -10.72 6.83
C ILE A 265 5.55 -9.31 6.28
N GLU A 266 4.88 -8.44 7.01
CA GLU A 266 4.80 -7.02 6.69
C GLU A 266 6.06 -6.29 7.21
N VAL A 267 6.60 -5.38 6.40
CA VAL A 267 7.75 -4.54 6.73
C VAL A 267 7.37 -3.09 6.39
N GLU A 268 7.19 -2.24 7.40
CA GLU A 268 7.05 -0.80 7.23
C GLU A 268 8.44 -0.14 7.06
N TRP A 269 8.47 1.19 6.88
CA TRP A 269 9.66 1.99 6.63
C TRP A 269 9.46 3.38 7.22
N THR A 270 10.41 3.92 7.99
CA THR A 270 10.34 5.32 8.42
C THR A 270 11.67 6.03 8.24
N ALA A 271 11.60 7.29 7.80
CA ALA A 271 12.69 8.24 8.02
C ALA A 271 12.54 8.79 9.46
N GLU A 272 13.59 8.70 10.30
CA GLU A 272 13.61 9.22 11.68
C GLU A 272 14.65 10.30 11.92
N THR A 273 14.31 11.30 12.75
CA THR A 273 15.29 12.25 13.30
C THR A 273 16.18 11.57 14.37
N LYS A 274 17.47 11.90 14.45
CA LYS A 274 18.46 11.27 15.39
C LYS A 274 18.19 11.43 16.91
N THR A 275 17.01 11.89 17.34
CA THR A 275 16.70 12.24 18.73
C THR A 275 16.41 11.07 19.68
N GLY A 276 16.54 9.81 19.24
CA GLY A 276 16.68 8.66 20.14
C GLY A 276 15.41 8.19 20.86
N GLU A 277 14.23 8.50 20.33
CA GLU A 277 13.00 7.85 20.79
C GLU A 277 12.95 6.38 20.31
N PRO A 278 12.42 5.44 21.11
CA PRO A 278 12.33 4.05 20.74
C PRO A 278 11.44 3.87 19.50
N CYS A 279 11.96 3.15 18.50
CA CYS A 279 11.20 2.63 17.38
C CYS A 279 10.08 1.73 17.94
N HIS A 280 8.84 2.14 17.74
CA HIS A 280 7.67 1.37 18.11
C HIS A 280 6.93 1.02 16.85
N ALA A 281 7.19 -0.19 16.37
CA ALA A 281 6.52 -0.85 15.28
C ALA A 281 6.69 -0.13 13.94
N ILE A 282 7.31 -0.90 13.08
CA ILE A 282 7.38 -0.78 11.64
C ILE A 282 7.00 -2.21 11.16
#